data_AF-A0A5J5RUG4-F1
#
_entry.id   AF-A0A5J5RUG4-F1
#
_cell.length_a   1.000
_cell.length_b   1.000
_cell.length_c   1.000
_cell.angle_alpha   90.00
_cell.angle_beta   90.00
_cell.angle_gamma   90.00
#
_symmetry.space_group_name_H-M   'P 1'
#
loop_
_entity.id
_entity.type
_entity.pdbx_description
1 polymer ?
#
loop_
_entity_poly.entity_id
_entity_poly.type
_entity_poly.pdbx_seq_one_letter_code
_entity_poly.pdbx_strand_id
1 'polypeptide(L)'
;MPEHYQRENRVAQPRRSYRRAGGYKIEVKGDHEDEICEVSLVKSPRADCNEPTEVWRKARVVLTKADGVSGIYRFANNLGYMKKEALPECKKVLTEMGYFELQDEIGEEVEGHSTAP
;
A
#
# COMPACT_ATOMS: atom_id res chain seq x y z
N MET A 1 -21.43 -12.30 23.86
CA MET A 1 -20.48 -12.32 22.73
C MET A 1 -21.19 -12.99 21.55
N PRO A 2 -21.83 -12.27 20.61
CA PRO A 2 -22.45 -12.90 19.45
C PRO A 2 -21.61 -12.74 18.17
N GLU A 3 -21.47 -13.86 17.48
CA GLU A 3 -20.62 -14.19 16.33
C GLU A 3 -21.19 -13.78 14.94
N HIS A 4 -21.72 -12.56 14.79
CA HIS A 4 -22.35 -12.16 13.51
C HIS A 4 -21.89 -10.82 12.94
N TYR A 5 -20.60 -10.50 13.03
CA TYR A 5 -20.03 -9.38 12.26
C TYR A 5 -19.49 -9.86 10.90
N GLN A 6 -20.41 -10.28 10.03
CA GLN A 6 -20.17 -10.45 8.59
C GLN A 6 -21.24 -9.63 7.87
N ARG A 7 -21.20 -8.30 8.05
CA ARG A 7 -21.95 -7.40 7.16
C ARG A 7 -21.16 -7.32 5.86
N GLU A 8 -21.68 -8.02 4.87
CA GLU A 8 -21.33 -8.03 3.45
C GLU A 8 -20.36 -6.93 3.03
N ASN A 9 -19.17 -7.34 2.62
CA ASN A 9 -18.18 -6.52 1.93
C ASN A 9 -18.83 -5.87 0.70
N ARG A 10 -19.42 -4.68 0.85
CA ARG A 10 -19.83 -3.86 -0.28
C ARG A 10 -18.56 -3.45 -1.01
N VAL A 11 -18.23 -4.19 -2.06
CA VAL A 11 -17.12 -3.86 -2.96
C VAL A 11 -17.52 -2.61 -3.73
N ALA A 12 -17.22 -1.45 -3.17
CA ALA A 12 -17.31 -0.20 -3.91
C ALA A 12 -16.16 -0.22 -4.93
N GLN A 13 -16.50 -0.44 -6.20
CA GLN A 13 -15.49 -0.48 -7.25
C GLN A 13 -14.91 0.92 -7.43
N PRO A 14 -13.57 1.08 -7.40
CA PRO A 14 -12.96 2.37 -7.67
C PRO A 14 -13.34 2.78 -9.09
N ARG A 15 -13.98 3.95 -9.23
CA ARG A 15 -14.07 4.59 -10.54
C ARG A 15 -12.65 4.83 -10.99
N ARG A 16 -12.25 4.20 -12.09
CA ARG A 16 -10.89 4.25 -12.65
C ARG A 16 -10.48 5.71 -12.79
N SER A 17 -9.73 6.22 -11.81
CA SER A 17 -9.16 7.55 -11.91
C SER A 17 -7.99 7.44 -12.90
N TYR A 18 -8.02 8.22 -13.97
CA TYR A 18 -6.96 8.26 -14.99
C TYR A 18 -5.70 8.96 -14.44
N ARG A 19 -5.26 8.61 -13.22
CA ARG A 19 -3.92 8.95 -12.77
C ARG A 19 -3.02 7.77 -13.11
N ARG A 20 -2.06 8.01 -14.00
CA ARG A 20 -0.94 7.12 -14.33
C ARG A 20 -0.08 6.70 -13.11
N ALA A 21 -0.44 7.15 -11.89
CA ALA A 21 0.30 7.01 -10.65
C ALA A 21 -0.33 6.05 -9.62
N GLY A 22 -1.28 5.17 -10.01
CA GLY A 22 -1.83 4.14 -9.10
C GLY A 22 -2.83 4.63 -8.06
N GLY A 23 -3.33 5.87 -8.17
CA GLY A 23 -4.34 6.43 -7.27
C GLY A 23 -5.75 5.91 -7.55
N TYR A 24 -6.52 5.69 -6.49
CA TYR A 24 -7.93 5.28 -6.56
C TYR A 24 -8.83 6.24 -5.76
N LYS A 25 -10.09 6.35 -6.17
CA LYS A 25 -11.13 7.08 -5.43
C LYS A 25 -12.37 6.20 -5.38
N ILE A 26 -12.88 6.02 -4.17
CA ILE A 26 -14.08 5.22 -3.90
C ILE A 26 -15.11 6.18 -3.32
N GLU A 27 -16.29 6.24 -3.96
CA GLU A 27 -17.42 7.01 -3.44
C GLU A 27 -18.17 6.15 -2.44
N VAL A 28 -18.25 6.63 -1.20
CA VAL A 28 -18.92 5.97 -0.09
C VAL A 28 -20.20 6.75 0.23
N LYS A 29 -21.29 6.03 0.48
CA LYS A 29 -22.59 6.63 0.82
C LYS A 29 -22.92 6.37 2.28
N GLY A 30 -23.30 7.42 2.99
CA GLY A 30 -23.71 7.34 4.39
C GLY A 30 -22.54 7.55 5.35
N ASP A 31 -22.88 7.57 6.62
CA ASP A 31 -21.93 7.55 7.72
C ASP A 31 -21.79 6.09 8.18
N HIS A 32 -20.56 5.62 8.33
CA HIS A 32 -20.26 4.23 8.68
C HIS A 32 -19.87 4.07 10.15
N GLU A 33 -20.10 5.09 10.99
CA GLU A 33 -20.04 5.06 12.47
C GLU A 33 -19.03 4.03 13.03
N ASP A 34 -19.52 2.94 13.62
CA ASP A 34 -18.72 1.88 14.26
C ASP A 34 -18.37 0.72 13.31
N GLU A 35 -18.65 0.85 12.00
CA GLU A 35 -18.34 -0.19 11.02
C GLU A 35 -16.84 -0.28 10.72
N ILE A 36 -16.30 -1.49 10.72
CA ILE A 36 -14.92 -1.76 10.33
C ILE A 36 -14.84 -1.75 8.81
N CYS A 37 -14.40 -0.62 8.25
CA CYS A 37 -14.26 -0.45 6.81
C CYS A 37 -12.81 -0.74 6.36
N GLU A 38 -12.67 -1.56 5.33
CA GLU A 38 -11.38 -1.99 4.78
C GLU A 38 -11.37 -1.82 3.25
N VAL A 39 -10.25 -1.34 2.71
CA VAL A 39 -9.93 -1.41 1.28
C VAL A 39 -9.04 -2.62 1.07
N SER A 40 -9.33 -3.43 0.05
CA SER A 40 -8.58 -4.65 -0.25
C SER A 40 -8.15 -4.73 -1.72
N LEU A 41 -7.01 -5.38 -1.94
CA LEU A 41 -6.54 -5.73 -3.28
C LEU A 41 -7.42 -6.81 -3.91
N VAL A 42 -7.84 -6.59 -5.15
CA VAL A 42 -8.66 -7.54 -5.92
C VAL A 42 -7.83 -8.20 -7.02
N LYS A 43 -7.19 -7.39 -7.88
CA LYS A 43 -6.36 -7.87 -8.99
C LYS A 43 -5.31 -6.84 -9.38
N SER A 44 -4.12 -7.31 -9.76
CA SER A 44 -3.09 -6.48 -10.38
C SER A 44 -3.22 -6.50 -11.91
N PRO A 45 -3.06 -5.35 -12.59
CA PRO A 45 -2.96 -5.32 -14.06
C PRO A 45 -1.59 -5.81 -14.58
N ARG A 46 -0.59 -5.97 -13.72
CA ARG A 46 0.77 -6.38 -14.07
C ARG A 46 0.99 -7.86 -13.77
N ALA A 47 1.46 -8.63 -14.74
CA ALA A 47 1.72 -10.06 -14.58
C ALA A 47 2.98 -10.39 -13.76
N ASP A 48 3.92 -9.44 -13.69
CA ASP A 48 5.17 -9.58 -12.93
C ASP A 48 5.06 -9.08 -11.48
N CYS A 49 3.94 -8.45 -11.13
CA CYS A 49 3.69 -7.82 -9.83
C CYS A 49 2.22 -8.03 -9.43
N ASN A 50 1.88 -9.26 -9.07
CA ASN A 50 0.49 -9.70 -8.84
C ASN A 50 0.30 -10.54 -7.57
N GLU A 51 1.33 -10.75 -6.78
CA GLU A 51 1.24 -11.53 -5.54
C GLU A 51 0.92 -10.59 -4.38
N PRO A 52 -0.27 -10.66 -3.76
CA PRO A 52 -0.61 -9.77 -2.66
C PRO A 52 0.22 -10.12 -1.41
N THR A 53 0.81 -9.14 -0.74
CA THR A 53 1.43 -9.38 0.57
C THR A 53 0.36 -9.50 1.64
N GLU A 54 0.56 -10.36 2.62
CA GLU A 54 -0.39 -10.48 3.74
C GLU A 54 -0.57 -9.16 4.50
N VAL A 55 0.50 -8.36 4.59
CA VAL A 55 0.52 -7.10 5.34
C VAL A 55 -0.06 -5.92 4.53
N TRP A 56 0.20 -5.85 3.22
CA TRP A 56 -0.23 -4.72 2.37
C TRP A 56 -1.40 -5.06 1.43
N ARG A 57 -2.08 -6.20 1.62
CA ARG A 57 -3.29 -6.54 0.86
C ARG A 57 -4.53 -5.76 1.30
N LYS A 58 -4.53 -5.21 2.51
CA LYS A 58 -5.68 -4.52 3.11
C LYS A 58 -5.26 -3.29 3.90
N ALA A 59 -6.11 -2.27 3.89
CA ALA A 59 -5.94 -1.07 4.69
C ALA A 59 -7.28 -0.69 5.33
N ARG A 60 -7.27 -0.42 6.63
CA ARG A 60 -8.43 0.10 7.35
C ARG A 60 -8.60 1.59 7.09
N VAL A 61 -9.86 2.02 7.04
CA VAL A 61 -10.23 3.41 6.91
C VAL A 61 -11.42 3.70 7.82
N VAL A 62 -11.34 4.80 8.56
CA VAL A 62 -12.44 5.26 9.41
C VAL A 62 -13.35 6.13 8.57
N LEU A 63 -14.63 5.75 8.48
CA LEU A 63 -15.64 6.40 7.63
C LEU A 63 -16.78 6.96 8.49
N THR A 64 -16.43 7.68 9.56
CA THR A 64 -17.40 8.40 10.42
C THR A 64 -17.18 9.91 10.34
N LYS A 65 -18.24 10.72 10.53
CA LYS A 65 -18.13 12.16 10.77
C LYS A 65 -17.84 12.50 12.22
N ALA A 66 -18.00 11.53 13.12
CA ALA A 66 -17.84 11.70 14.57
C ALA A 66 -16.40 11.41 15.06
N ASP A 67 -15.38 11.52 14.20
CA ASP A 67 -13.97 11.28 14.56
C ASP A 67 -13.17 12.57 14.80
N GLY A 68 -13.82 13.73 14.81
CA GLY A 68 -13.17 15.02 15.03
C GLY A 68 -12.32 15.51 13.86
N VAL A 69 -12.29 14.78 12.74
CA VAL A 69 -11.57 15.18 11.53
C VAL A 69 -12.53 15.88 10.57
N SER A 70 -12.18 17.10 10.18
CA SER A 70 -12.96 17.86 9.21
C SER A 70 -12.77 17.34 7.78
N GLY A 71 -13.81 17.50 6.96
CA GLY A 71 -13.79 17.14 5.54
C GLY A 71 -14.45 15.80 5.23
N ILE A 72 -14.59 15.51 3.93
CA ILE A 72 -15.29 14.34 3.40
C ILE A 72 -14.34 13.30 2.76
N TYR A 73 -13.04 13.57 2.81
CA TYR A 73 -12.02 12.72 2.21
C TYR A 73 -11.27 11.96 3.30
N ARG A 74 -11.21 10.64 3.14
CA ARG A 74 -10.44 9.73 3.99
C ARG A 74 -9.38 9.05 3.14
N PHE A 75 -8.16 8.97 3.66
CA PHE A 75 -7.05 8.34 2.98
C PHE A 75 -6.75 7.01 3.66
N ALA A 76 -6.83 5.93 2.90
CA ALA A 76 -6.36 4.63 3.35
C ALA A 76 -4.86 4.49 3.05
N ASN A 77 -4.17 3.67 3.84
CA ASN A 77 -2.77 3.34 3.58
C ASN A 77 -2.60 2.72 2.19
N ASN A 78 -1.39 2.85 1.66
CA ASN A 78 -1.02 2.23 0.40
C ASN A 78 -1.14 0.70 0.48
N LEU A 79 -1.60 0.11 -0.63
CA LEU A 79 -1.67 -1.32 -0.82
C LEU A 79 -0.59 -1.73 -1.82
N GLY A 80 -0.11 -2.97 -1.71
CA GLY A 80 1.03 -3.44 -2.52
C GLY A 80 0.89 -4.89 -2.96
N TYR A 81 1.25 -5.14 -4.21
CA TYR A 81 1.61 -6.47 -4.69
C TYR A 81 3.14 -6.60 -4.66
N MET A 82 3.62 -7.80 -4.39
CA MET A 82 5.02 -8.16 -4.57
C MET A 82 5.31 -8.40 -6.03
N LYS A 83 6.48 -7.91 -6.44
CA LYS A 83 7.13 -8.36 -7.66
C LYS A 83 7.76 -9.73 -7.40
N LYS A 84 7.71 -10.62 -8.40
CA LYS A 84 8.29 -11.96 -8.29
C LYS A 84 9.79 -11.96 -8.03
N GLU A 85 10.48 -10.98 -8.58
CA GLU A 85 11.91 -10.78 -8.44
C GLU A 85 12.17 -9.38 -7.89
N ALA A 86 12.98 -9.30 -6.83
CA ALA A 86 13.44 -8.03 -6.28
C ALA A 86 14.27 -7.29 -7.33
N LEU A 87 14.17 -5.96 -7.33
CA LEU A 87 15.03 -5.13 -8.17
C LEU A 87 16.44 -5.08 -7.57
N PRO A 88 17.50 -5.01 -8.39
CA PRO A 88 18.86 -4.97 -7.88
C PRO A 88 19.13 -3.77 -6.97
N GLU A 89 18.41 -2.65 -7.19
CA GLU A 89 18.55 -1.44 -6.39
C GLU A 89 17.87 -1.52 -5.01
N CYS A 90 17.03 -2.55 -4.75
CA CYS A 90 16.34 -2.70 -3.47
C CYS A 90 17.33 -2.78 -2.29
N LYS A 91 18.47 -3.45 -2.47
CA LYS A 91 19.50 -3.55 -1.43
C LYS A 91 20.03 -2.19 -1.03
N LYS A 92 20.38 -1.36 -2.03
CA LYS A 92 20.89 0.00 -1.82
C LYS A 92 19.90 0.86 -1.02
N VAL A 93 18.62 0.84 -1.39
CA VAL A 93 17.57 1.62 -0.70
C VAL A 93 17.42 1.18 0.76
N LEU A 94 17.44 -0.13 1.03
CA LEU A 94 17.33 -0.65 2.40
C LEU A 94 18.54 -0.24 3.26
N THR A 95 19.74 -0.27 2.69
CA THR A 95 20.94 0.22 3.38
C THR A 95 20.85 1.72 3.68
N GLU A 96 20.38 2.55 2.75
CA GLU A 96 20.14 3.98 2.97
C GLU A 96 19.09 4.24 4.07
N MET A 97 18.14 3.31 4.24
CA MET A 97 17.15 3.34 5.31
C MET A 97 17.65 2.80 6.67
N GLY A 98 18.92 2.37 6.76
CA GLY A 98 19.55 1.92 8.00
C GLY A 98 19.54 0.41 8.23
N TYR A 99 19.18 -0.40 7.23
CA TYR A 99 19.30 -1.86 7.30
C TYR A 99 20.74 -2.29 6.95
N PHE A 100 21.65 -2.10 7.91
CA PHE A 100 23.08 -2.28 7.71
C PHE A 100 23.53 -3.74 7.61
N GLU A 101 22.73 -4.69 8.08
CA GLU A 101 23.00 -6.14 7.91
C GLU A 101 23.03 -6.57 6.43
N LEU A 102 22.51 -5.73 5.53
CA LEU A 102 22.57 -5.96 4.08
C LEU A 102 23.84 -5.38 3.43
N GLN A 103 24.69 -4.64 4.16
CA GLN A 103 25.91 -4.02 3.62
C GLN A 103 26.95 -5.05 3.20
N ASP A 104 27.10 -6.13 3.96
CA ASP A 104 28.12 -7.16 3.72
C ASP A 104 27.82 -8.03 2.48
N GLU A 105 26.59 -7.94 1.92
CA GLU A 105 26.19 -8.57 0.67
C GLU A 105 26.29 -7.64 -0.55
N ILE A 106 26.66 -6.37 -0.36
CA ILE A 106 26.97 -5.43 -1.43
C ILE A 106 28.43 -5.64 -1.83
N GLY A 107 28.73 -6.86 -2.30
CA GLY A 107 30.04 -7.21 -2.84
C GLY A 107 30.25 -6.53 -4.19
N GLU A 108 31.10 -5.49 -4.19
CA GLU A 108 32.02 -5.13 -5.27
C GLU A 108 31.45 -4.91 -6.68
N GLU A 109 30.55 -3.93 -6.88
CA GLU A 109 30.45 -3.22 -8.16
C GLU A 109 30.01 -1.77 -7.94
N VAL A 110 30.98 -0.86 -7.77
CA VAL A 110 31.12 0.42 -8.49
C VAL A 110 32.39 1.12 -7.99
N GLU A 111 33.55 0.75 -8.54
CA GLU A 111 34.66 1.69 -8.61
C GLU A 111 34.26 2.87 -9.50
N GLY A 112 34.61 4.09 -9.07
CA GLY A 112 34.66 5.25 -9.93
C GLY A 112 33.62 6.31 -9.62
N HIS A 113 33.80 7.05 -8.52
CA HIS A 113 33.75 8.51 -8.62
C HIS A 113 34.99 9.09 -7.94
N SER A 114 35.85 9.60 -8.84
CA SER A 114 37.12 10.28 -8.62
C SER A 114 37.03 11.34 -7.52
N THR A 115 38.04 11.32 -6.67
CA THR A 115 38.42 12.42 -5.78
C THR A 115 38.75 13.70 -6.54
N ALA A 116 38.60 14.82 -5.82
CA ALA A 116 39.38 16.06 -5.83
C ALA A 116 38.69 17.35 -6.36
N PRO A 117 39.10 18.54 -5.87
CA PRO A 117 40.07 18.84 -4.81
C PRO A 117 39.43 19.28 -3.47
#